data_AF-A0A6L8MHL7-F1
#
_entry.id   AF-A0A6L8MHL7-F1
#
_cell.length_a   1.000
_cell.length_b   1.000
_cell.length_c   1.000
_cell.angle_alpha   90.00
_cell.angle_beta   90.00
_cell.angle_gamma   90.00
#
_symmetry.space_group_name_H-M   'P 1'
#
loop_
_entity.id
_entity.type
_entity.pdbx_description
1 polymer ?
#
loop_
_entity_poly.entity_id
_entity_poly.type
_entity_poly.pdbx_seq_one_letter_code
_entity_poly.pdbx_strand_id
1 'polypeptide(L)'
;MWLASRYRRSAFPDEFERRLIRETKLNEKIAKAVKPHGELIVGVFFDVDGGVEVTRDGPDDTYTLDITILHRADMDFDAAEKAATEAAKAIEKAFTDKLFGPTKKWQHIELRSCEPLSESVLTYQVFKQLKRWRLDHMSLAADPQQPLPAD
;
A
#
# COMPACT_ATOMS: atom_id res chain seq x y z
N MET A 1 -23.32 -14.93 13.12
CA MET A 1 -21.98 -14.80 13.72
C MET A 1 -21.25 -13.63 13.04
N TRP A 2 -21.50 -12.39 13.50
CA TRP A 2 -21.07 -11.12 12.89
C TRP A 2 -20.02 -10.41 13.76
N LEU A 3 -19.12 -11.18 14.37
CA LEU A 3 -18.06 -10.68 15.26
C LEU A 3 -16.64 -10.96 14.72
N ALA A 4 -16.49 -11.85 13.76
CA ALA A 4 -15.18 -12.15 13.15
C ALA A 4 -14.77 -11.18 12.03
N SER A 5 -15.70 -10.32 11.54
CA SER A 5 -15.45 -9.45 10.39
C SER A 5 -14.90 -8.06 10.74
N ARG A 6 -14.73 -7.74 12.03
CA ARG A 6 -14.28 -6.42 12.52
C ARG A 6 -12.80 -6.36 12.91
N TYR A 7 -12.08 -7.46 12.78
CA TYR A 7 -10.63 -7.51 12.87
C TYR A 7 -10.06 -8.27 11.67
N ARG A 8 -10.23 -7.73 10.46
CA ARG A 8 -9.20 -7.97 9.44
C ARG A 8 -7.99 -7.17 9.89
N ARG A 9 -7.24 -7.73 10.84
CA ARG A 9 -5.86 -7.33 11.16
C ARG A 9 -5.13 -7.11 9.84
N SER A 10 -4.20 -6.16 9.83
CA SER A 10 -3.44 -5.87 8.63
C SER A 10 -2.95 -7.16 7.96
N ALA A 11 -3.11 -7.24 6.65
CA ALA A 11 -2.73 -8.43 5.89
C ALA A 11 -1.21 -8.57 5.72
N PHE A 12 -0.43 -7.69 6.37
CA PHE A 12 1.02 -7.58 6.29
C PHE A 12 1.66 -7.73 7.69
N PRO A 13 2.93 -8.16 7.77
CA PRO A 13 3.65 -8.23 9.04
C PRO A 13 3.66 -6.88 9.78
N ASP A 14 3.44 -6.90 11.09
CA ASP A 14 3.41 -5.67 11.93
C ASP A 14 4.68 -4.83 11.78
N GLU A 15 5.84 -5.47 11.66
CA GLU A 15 7.12 -4.80 11.49
C GLU A 15 7.26 -4.15 10.11
N PHE A 16 6.69 -4.74 9.05
CA PHE A 16 6.60 -4.08 7.75
C PHE A 16 5.75 -2.80 7.83
N GLU A 17 4.58 -2.88 8.47
CA GLU A 17 3.72 -1.71 8.64
C GLU A 17 4.39 -0.60 9.45
N ARG A 18 5.05 -0.97 10.54
CA ARG A 18 5.82 -0.02 11.36
C ARG A 18 6.86 0.71 10.51
N ARG A 19 7.63 -0.01 9.69
CA ARG A 19 8.64 0.59 8.81
C ARG A 19 8.03 1.52 7.76
N LEU A 20 6.94 1.09 7.12
CA LEU A 20 6.25 1.87 6.09
C LEU A 20 5.60 3.15 6.65
N ILE A 21 5.01 3.06 7.84
CA ILE A 21 4.19 4.12 8.43
C ILE A 21 4.99 5.00 9.38
N ARG A 22 5.59 4.41 10.41
CA ARG A 22 6.18 5.15 11.53
C ARG A 22 7.60 5.62 11.23
N GLU A 23 8.43 4.75 10.68
CA GLU A 23 9.86 5.06 10.46
C GLU A 23 10.07 5.92 9.20
N THR A 24 9.34 5.62 8.13
CA THR A 24 9.61 6.23 6.81
C THR A 24 8.54 7.20 6.34
N LYS A 25 7.30 7.06 6.84
CA LYS A 25 6.10 7.79 6.39
C LYS A 25 5.84 7.66 4.88
N LEU A 26 6.26 6.56 4.28
CA LEU A 26 6.05 6.31 2.86
C LEU A 26 4.58 6.04 2.53
N ASN A 27 3.80 5.53 3.49
CA ASN A 27 2.34 5.45 3.37
C ASN A 27 1.70 6.80 2.98
N GLU A 28 2.15 7.91 3.59
CA GLU A 28 1.64 9.25 3.30
C GLU A 28 2.04 9.70 1.88
N LYS A 29 3.23 9.30 1.42
CA LYS A 29 3.71 9.59 0.06
C LYS A 29 2.91 8.82 -1.00
N ILE A 30 2.63 7.55 -0.75
CA ILE A 30 1.77 6.72 -1.61
C ILE A 30 0.37 7.32 -1.69
N ALA A 31 -0.22 7.66 -0.54
CA ALA A 31 -1.53 8.30 -0.49
C ALA A 31 -1.55 9.63 -1.28
N LYS A 32 -0.52 10.46 -1.11
CA LYS A 32 -0.40 11.73 -1.83
C LYS A 32 -0.24 11.56 -3.35
N ALA A 33 0.46 10.51 -3.80
CA ALA A 33 0.64 10.21 -5.22
C ALA A 33 -0.67 9.75 -5.88
N VAL A 34 -1.49 8.98 -5.17
CA VAL A 34 -2.70 8.37 -5.73
C VAL A 34 -3.95 9.23 -5.57
N LYS A 35 -4.05 10.01 -4.49
CA LYS A 35 -5.23 10.84 -4.15
C LYS A 35 -5.74 11.73 -5.30
N PRO A 36 -4.89 12.40 -6.11
CA PRO A 36 -5.36 13.23 -7.22
C PRO A 36 -6.09 12.45 -8.32
N HIS A 37 -5.92 11.14 -8.38
CA HIS A 37 -6.40 10.27 -9.43
C HIS A 37 -7.47 9.27 -8.93
N GLY A 38 -8.14 9.57 -7.81
CA GLY A 38 -9.02 8.62 -7.11
C GLY A 38 -10.20 8.08 -7.92
N GLU A 39 -10.61 8.75 -9.00
CA GLU A 39 -11.65 8.25 -9.92
C GLU A 39 -11.09 7.28 -10.97
N LEU A 40 -9.82 7.44 -11.35
CA LEU A 40 -9.13 6.68 -12.39
C LEU A 40 -8.37 5.47 -11.82
N ILE A 41 -7.88 5.57 -10.58
CA ILE A 41 -7.15 4.51 -9.88
C ILE A 41 -8.12 3.75 -8.97
N VAL A 42 -8.21 2.44 -9.19
CA VAL A 42 -9.09 1.51 -8.49
C VAL A 42 -8.49 1.13 -7.13
N GLY A 43 -7.17 0.97 -7.08
CA GLY A 43 -6.47 0.67 -5.85
C GLY A 43 -4.98 0.44 -6.01
N VAL A 44 -4.30 0.39 -4.87
CA VAL A 44 -2.89 0.02 -4.75
C VAL A 44 -2.81 -1.33 -4.06
N PHE A 45 -2.03 -2.24 -4.61
CA PHE A 45 -1.85 -3.60 -4.12
C PHE A 45 -0.39 -3.82 -3.82
N PHE A 46 -0.11 -4.46 -2.69
CA PHE A 46 1.24 -4.80 -2.26
C PHE A 46 1.42 -6.30 -2.28
N ASP A 47 2.53 -6.73 -2.87
CA ASP A 47 3.11 -8.02 -2.62
C ASP A 47 4.37 -7.82 -1.77
N VAL A 48 4.32 -8.29 -0.52
CA VAL A 48 5.42 -8.20 0.45
C VAL A 48 6.03 -9.58 0.56
N ASP A 49 7.33 -9.69 0.24
CA ASP A 49 8.09 -10.95 0.29
C ASP A 49 7.42 -12.11 -0.49
N GLY A 50 6.75 -11.81 -1.61
CA GLY A 50 6.05 -12.82 -2.42
C GLY A 50 4.85 -13.44 -1.69
N GLY A 51 4.28 -12.70 -0.73
CA GLY A 51 3.18 -13.13 0.13
C GLY A 51 3.61 -14.00 1.31
N VAL A 52 4.91 -14.25 1.49
CA VAL A 52 5.44 -15.02 2.62
C VAL A 52 5.52 -14.13 3.86
N GLU A 53 4.94 -14.60 4.96
CA GLU A 53 4.96 -13.88 6.23
C GLU A 53 6.30 -14.12 6.94
N VAL A 54 7.29 -13.27 6.65
CA VAL A 54 8.61 -13.28 7.28
C VAL A 54 8.72 -12.08 8.21
N THR A 55 9.23 -12.27 9.42
CA THR A 55 9.61 -11.14 10.28
C THR A 55 11.06 -10.80 10.02
N ARG A 56 11.30 -9.57 9.56
CA ARG A 56 12.65 -9.03 9.30
C ARG A 56 13.20 -8.30 10.50
N ASP A 57 14.50 -8.39 10.74
CA ASP A 57 15.15 -7.74 11.89
C ASP A 57 16.14 -6.64 11.49
N GLY A 58 15.95 -5.45 12.06
CA GLY A 58 16.78 -4.28 11.78
C GLY A 58 16.63 -3.70 10.35
N PRO A 59 17.21 -2.51 10.11
CA PRO A 59 17.03 -1.77 8.86
C PRO A 59 17.72 -2.41 7.65
N ASP A 60 18.74 -3.24 7.82
CA ASP A 60 19.48 -3.85 6.71
C ASP A 60 18.87 -5.18 6.22
N ASP A 61 18.00 -5.82 7.01
CA ASP A 61 17.18 -6.95 6.58
C ASP A 61 15.88 -6.40 5.98
N THR A 62 15.90 -6.16 4.67
CA THR A 62 14.82 -5.48 3.96
C THR A 62 13.66 -6.42 3.68
N TYR A 63 12.44 -5.88 3.79
CA TYR A 63 11.30 -6.48 3.11
C TYR A 63 11.42 -6.19 1.63
N THR A 64 11.14 -7.17 0.78
CA THR A 64 10.93 -6.93 -0.64
C THR A 64 9.49 -6.52 -0.89
N LEU A 65 9.28 -5.50 -1.72
CA LEU A 65 7.97 -4.96 -2.03
C LEU A 65 7.79 -4.80 -3.53
N ASP A 66 6.71 -5.37 -4.05
CA ASP A 66 6.18 -5.09 -5.37
C ASP A 66 4.84 -4.38 -5.22
N ILE A 67 4.67 -3.29 -5.97
CA ILE A 67 3.47 -2.48 -5.93
C ILE A 67 2.77 -2.54 -7.28
N THR A 68 1.48 -2.86 -7.27
CA THR A 68 0.63 -2.76 -8.45
C THR A 68 -0.38 -1.63 -8.27
N ILE A 69 -0.42 -0.69 -9.20
CA ILE A 69 -1.40 0.40 -9.25
C ILE A 69 -2.47 0.02 -10.27
N LEU A 70 -3.59 -0.48 -9.78
CA LEU A 70 -4.71 -0.89 -10.62
C LEU A 70 -5.50 0.34 -11.06
N HIS A 71 -5.66 0.52 -12.37
CA HIS A 71 -6.45 1.59 -12.95
C HIS A 71 -7.64 1.04 -13.75
N ARG A 72 -8.65 1.88 -13.89
CA ARG A 72 -9.87 1.57 -14.64
C ARG A 72 -9.57 1.26 -16.10
N ALA A 73 -10.41 0.42 -16.68
CA ALA A 73 -10.42 0.12 -18.11
C ALA A 73 -11.68 0.63 -18.84
N ASP A 74 -12.68 1.10 -18.10
CA ASP A 74 -13.99 1.52 -18.63
C ASP A 74 -14.10 3.03 -18.88
N MET A 75 -13.40 3.84 -18.09
CA MET A 75 -13.28 5.29 -18.23
C MET A 75 -11.95 5.66 -18.90
N ASP A 76 -11.95 6.69 -19.76
CA ASP A 76 -10.79 7.33 -20.43
C ASP A 76 -9.45 6.62 -20.15
N PHE A 77 -9.23 5.52 -20.88
CA PHE A 77 -8.15 4.57 -20.61
C PHE A 77 -6.79 5.26 -20.59
N ASP A 78 -6.55 6.14 -21.57
CA ASP A 78 -5.29 6.86 -21.70
C ASP A 78 -5.04 7.77 -20.48
N ALA A 79 -6.08 8.46 -20.00
CA ALA A 79 -5.98 9.26 -18.78
C ALA A 79 -5.72 8.38 -17.54
N ALA A 80 -6.37 7.21 -17.45
CA ALA A 80 -6.21 6.29 -16.32
C ALA A 80 -4.82 5.64 -16.28
N GLU A 81 -4.32 5.16 -17.42
CA GLU A 81 -2.97 4.61 -17.55
C GLU A 81 -1.91 5.66 -17.23
N LYS A 82 -2.09 6.88 -17.76
CA LYS A 82 -1.17 8.00 -17.48
C LYS A 82 -1.16 8.34 -16.00
N ALA A 83 -2.33 8.44 -15.37
CA ALA A 83 -2.46 8.70 -13.94
C ALA A 83 -1.76 7.63 -13.09
N ALA A 84 -1.95 6.35 -13.42
CA ALA A 84 -1.30 5.24 -12.71
C ALA A 84 0.21 5.27 -12.91
N THR A 85 0.68 5.57 -14.12
CA THR A 85 2.12 5.71 -14.44
C THR A 85 2.76 6.88 -13.69
N GLU A 86 2.09 8.02 -13.60
CA GLU A 86 2.56 9.18 -12.84
C GLU A 86 2.63 8.87 -11.34
N ALA A 87 1.61 8.20 -10.80
CA ALA A 87 1.60 7.76 -9.41
C ALA A 87 2.73 6.76 -9.12
N ALA A 88 2.96 5.79 -10.01
CA ALA A 88 4.04 4.80 -9.90
C ALA A 88 5.41 5.48 -9.82
N LYS A 89 5.72 6.36 -10.78
CA LYS A 89 6.97 7.13 -10.80
C LYS A 89 7.16 7.97 -9.53
N ALA A 90 6.09 8.59 -9.03
CA ALA A 90 6.15 9.38 -7.80
C ALA A 90 6.44 8.50 -6.57
N ILE A 91 5.88 7.29 -6.52
CA ILE A 91 6.11 6.31 -5.45
C ILE A 91 7.55 5.77 -5.53
N GLU A 92 8.01 5.33 -6.70
CA GLU A 92 9.38 4.83 -6.90
C GLU A 92 10.42 5.86 -6.46
N LYS A 93 10.22 7.12 -6.86
CA LYS A 93 11.08 8.21 -6.45
C LYS A 93 11.07 8.38 -4.93
N ALA A 94 9.90 8.36 -4.30
CA ALA A 94 9.79 8.52 -2.85
C ALA A 94 10.51 7.40 -2.08
N PHE A 95 10.38 6.14 -2.53
CA PHE A 95 11.09 5.01 -1.95
C PHE A 95 12.59 5.14 -2.16
N THR A 96 13.02 5.42 -3.39
CA THR A 96 14.44 5.56 -3.73
C THR A 96 15.08 6.68 -2.90
N ASP A 97 14.49 7.87 -2.87
CA ASP A 97 15.03 9.01 -2.13
C ASP A 97 15.14 8.74 -0.63
N LYS A 98 14.20 7.97 -0.07
CA LYS A 98 14.08 7.74 1.38
C LYS A 98 14.89 6.54 1.87
N LEU A 99 14.92 5.45 1.11
CA LEU A 99 15.39 4.14 1.55
C LEU A 99 16.63 3.64 0.80
N PHE A 100 17.02 4.29 -0.29
CA PHE A 100 18.21 3.93 -1.05
C PHE A 100 19.20 5.10 -1.15
N GLY A 101 18.71 6.31 -1.43
CA GLY A 101 19.50 7.52 -1.68
C GLY A 101 20.59 7.83 -0.64
N PRO A 102 20.29 7.79 0.67
CA PRO A 102 21.25 8.18 1.72
C PRO A 102 22.47 7.26 1.84
N THR A 103 22.28 5.96 1.60
CA THR A 103 23.28 4.91 1.87
C THR A 103 23.75 4.19 0.60
N LYS A 104 23.09 4.42 -0.54
CA LYS A 104 23.25 3.66 -1.80
C LYS A 104 23.04 2.15 -1.64
N LYS A 105 22.30 1.77 -0.60
CA LYS A 105 21.88 0.40 -0.30
C LYS A 105 20.46 0.48 0.27
N TRP A 106 19.57 -0.41 -0.17
CA TRP A 106 18.22 -0.45 0.37
C TRP A 106 18.21 -0.70 1.87
N GLN A 107 17.37 0.05 2.58
CA GLN A 107 17.11 -0.10 4.00
C GLN A 107 15.60 -0.16 4.25
N HIS A 108 15.21 -0.87 5.31
CA HIS A 108 13.85 -1.15 5.76
C HIS A 108 12.99 -1.94 4.77
N ILE A 109 12.79 -1.40 3.57
CA ILE A 109 11.96 -1.93 2.48
C ILE A 109 12.69 -1.66 1.16
N GLU A 110 12.93 -2.71 0.41
CA GLU A 110 13.43 -2.67 -0.96
C GLU A 110 12.24 -2.70 -1.92
N LEU A 111 12.05 -1.62 -2.67
CA LEU A 111 11.05 -1.57 -3.73
C LEU A 111 11.63 -2.24 -4.98
N ARG A 112 11.07 -3.40 -5.35
CA ARG A 112 11.49 -4.16 -6.54
C ARG A 112 10.78 -3.70 -7.80
N SER A 113 9.48 -3.43 -7.70
CA SER A 113 8.67 -2.92 -8.81
C SER A 113 7.53 -2.03 -8.32
N CYS A 114 7.14 -1.05 -9.15
CA CYS A 114 5.92 -0.28 -8.96
C CYS A 114 5.28 -0.03 -10.32
N GLU A 115 4.29 -0.85 -10.69
CA GLU A 115 3.79 -0.90 -12.05
C GLU A 115 2.29 -0.60 -12.14
N PRO A 116 1.86 0.17 -13.15
CA PRO A 116 0.44 0.31 -13.47
C PRO A 116 -0.10 -1.01 -14.06
N LEU A 117 -1.33 -1.36 -13.71
CA LEU A 117 -2.04 -2.50 -14.28
C LEU A 117 -3.47 -2.08 -14.63
N SER A 118 -3.92 -2.42 -15.83
CA SER A 118 -5.31 -2.19 -16.23
C SER A 118 -6.23 -3.27 -15.66
N GLU A 119 -7.43 -2.88 -15.21
CA GLU A 119 -8.50 -3.81 -14.86
C GLU A 119 -8.83 -4.81 -15.98
N SER A 120 -8.73 -4.41 -17.25
CA SER A 120 -9.07 -5.28 -18.38
C SER A 120 -8.12 -6.47 -18.56
N VAL A 121 -6.91 -6.38 -18.02
CA VAL A 121 -5.90 -7.45 -18.11
C VAL A 121 -5.70 -8.17 -16.77
N LEU A 122 -6.37 -7.72 -15.71
CA LEU A 122 -6.31 -8.35 -14.40
C LEU A 122 -7.02 -9.71 -14.43
N THR A 123 -6.23 -10.78 -14.44
CA THR A 123 -6.81 -12.13 -14.36
C THR A 123 -7.35 -12.41 -12.96
N TYR A 124 -8.38 -13.26 -12.89
CA TYR A 124 -8.95 -13.69 -11.61
C TYR A 124 -7.92 -14.39 -10.72
N GLN A 125 -6.95 -15.11 -11.30
CA GLN A 125 -5.87 -15.75 -10.55
C GLN A 125 -4.99 -14.71 -9.85
N VAL A 126 -4.59 -13.65 -10.57
CA VAL A 126 -3.81 -12.55 -10.00
C VAL A 126 -4.62 -11.84 -8.92
N PHE A 127 -5.89 -11.51 -9.18
CA PHE A 127 -6.75 -10.85 -8.19
C PHE A 127 -6.85 -11.61 -6.85
N LYS A 128 -6.89 -12.94 -6.87
CA LYS A 128 -6.90 -13.76 -5.64
C LYS A 128 -5.61 -13.67 -4.83
N GLN A 129 -4.49 -13.37 -5.48
CA GLN A 129 -3.17 -13.26 -4.84
C GLN A 129 -2.88 -11.82 -4.38
N LEU A 130 -3.48 -10.82 -5.04
CA LEU A 130 -3.29 -9.42 -4.70
C LEU A 130 -3.85 -9.08 -3.31
N LYS A 131 -2.96 -8.63 -2.42
CA LYS A 131 -3.37 -8.02 -1.15
C LYS A 131 -3.56 -6.53 -1.35
N ARG A 132 -4.82 -6.08 -1.33
CA ARG A 132 -5.14 -4.65 -1.40
C ARG A 132 -4.57 -3.93 -0.19
N TRP A 133 -3.73 -2.94 -0.44
CA TRP A 133 -3.28 -2.04 0.63
C TRP A 133 -4.43 -1.10 0.99
N ARG A 134 -4.68 -0.93 2.30
CA ARG A 134 -5.73 -0.05 2.83
C ARG A 134 -5.10 1.01 3.73
N LEU A 135 -5.62 2.22 3.63
CA LEU A 135 -5.20 3.39 4.42
C LEU A 135 -5.85 3.46 5.82
N ASP A 136 -6.51 2.39 6.26
CA ASP A 136 -7.44 2.37 7.41
C ASP A 136 -6.80 2.74 8.78
N HIS A 137 -5.48 2.95 8.85
CA HIS A 137 -4.76 3.24 10.10
C HIS A 137 -4.69 4.73 10.49
N MET A 138 -5.37 5.64 9.77
CA MET A 138 -5.32 7.09 10.03
C MET A 138 -6.40 7.66 10.97
N SER A 139 -7.14 6.85 11.73
CA SER A 139 -8.05 7.38 12.77
C SER A 139 -8.13 6.50 14.02
N LEU A 140 -7.11 6.61 14.86
CA LEU A 140 -7.25 6.54 16.31
C LEU A 140 -7.01 7.93 16.89
N ALA A 141 -7.78 8.92 16.42
CA ALA A 141 -8.08 10.10 17.21
C ALA A 141 -9.44 9.82 17.85
N ALA A 142 -9.44 9.70 19.17
CA ALA A 142 -10.56 9.27 20.00
C ALA A 142 -11.87 9.98 19.65
N ASP A 143 -12.87 9.23 19.22
CA ASP A 143 -14.26 9.65 19.39
C ASP A 143 -14.65 9.24 20.82
N PRO A 144 -15.09 10.17 21.68
CA PRO A 144 -15.35 9.87 23.09
C PRO A 144 -16.43 8.80 23.19
N GLN A 145 -16.18 7.79 24.03
CA GLN A 145 -17.18 6.78 24.40
C GLN A 145 -18.44 7.51 24.88
N GLN A 146 -19.50 7.51 24.06
CA GLN A 146 -20.82 7.90 24.55
C GLN A 146 -21.22 6.92 25.66
N PRO A 147 -21.54 7.41 26.88
CA PRO A 147 -22.01 6.54 27.94
C PRO A 147 -23.32 5.88 27.51
N LEU A 148 -23.41 4.57 27.71
CA LEU A 148 -24.68 3.84 27.62
C LEU A 148 -25.65 4.45 28.65
N PRO A 149 -26.90 4.77 28.29
CA PRO A 149 -27.89 5.16 29.27
C PRO A 149 -28.14 3.97 30.19
N ALA A 150 -28.00 4.20 31.49
CA ALA A 150 -28.46 3.29 32.53
C ALA A 150 -29.98 3.41 32.66
N ASP A 151 -30.64 2.26 32.62
CA ASP A 151 -32.04 1.90 32.97
C ASP A 151 -33.16 2.93 32.77
#